data_AF-A0A932WKL2-F1
#
_entry.id   AF-A0A932WKL2-F1
#
_cell.length_a   1.000
_cell.length_b   1.000
_cell.length_c   1.000
_cell.angle_alpha   90.00
_cell.angle_beta   90.00
_cell.angle_gamma   90.00
#
_symmetry.space_group_name_H-M   'P 1'
#
loop_
_entity.id
_entity.type
_entity.pdbx_description
1 polymer ?
#
loop_
_entity_poly.entity_id
_entity_poly.type
_entity_poly.pdbx_seq_one_letter_code
_entity_poly.pdbx_strand_id
1 'polypeptide(L)' 'MTRFSLRRLEKDFAAAPSEKQRLFLMRLPQLLDLSPTGPALLRTSEPSFEFWNNSDDAAYDTL' A
#
# COMPACT_ATOMS: atom_id res chain seq x y z
N MET A 1 -12.47 14.09 19.60
CA MET A 1 -12.27 13.50 18.26
C MET A 1 -10.90 13.88 17.77
N THR A 2 -9.95 12.95 17.74
CA THR A 2 -8.56 13.22 17.34
C THR A 2 -8.52 13.52 15.84
N ARG A 3 -8.14 14.74 15.46
CA ARG A 3 -7.88 15.10 14.06
C ARG A 3 -6.61 14.37 13.61
N PHE A 4 -6.76 13.22 12.98
CA PHE A 4 -5.67 12.58 12.25
C PHE A 4 -5.45 13.37 10.95
N SER A 5 -4.23 13.85 10.73
CA SER A 5 -3.84 14.42 9.44
C SER A 5 -3.06 13.38 8.65
N LEU A 6 -3.30 13.32 7.34
CA LEU A 6 -2.58 12.40 6.44
C LEU A 6 -1.06 12.56 6.58
N ARG A 7 -0.58 13.80 6.68
CA ARG A 7 0.84 14.11 6.89
C ARG A 7 1.44 13.49 8.14
N ARG A 8 0.66 13.37 9.22
CA ARG A 8 1.14 12.74 10.46
C ARG A 8 1.26 11.23 10.28
N LEU A 9 0.29 10.63 9.60
CA LEU A 9 0.32 9.20 9.28
C LEU A 9 1.49 8.85 8.35
N GLU A 10 1.76 9.68 7.34
CA GLU A 10 2.92 9.53 6.45
C GLU A 10 4.24 9.60 7.23
N LYS A 11 4.36 10.57 8.15
CA LYS A 11 5.56 10.72 9.00
C LYS A 11 5.75 9.53 9.95
N ASP A 12 4.68 9.09 10.58
CA ASP A 12 4.71 7.97 11.52
C ASP A 12 5.00 6.65 10.79
N PHE A 13 4.49 6.47 9.56
CA PHE A 13 4.78 5.34 8.70
C PHE A 13 6.26 5.33 8.28
N ALA A 14 6.78 6.45 7.77
CA ALA A 14 8.17 6.57 7.34
C ALA A 14 9.18 6.34 8.49
N ALA A 15 8.81 6.69 9.73
CA ALA A 15 9.65 6.46 10.91
C ALA A 15 9.57 5.03 11.47
N ALA A 16 8.62 4.20 11.02
CA ALA A 16 8.46 2.84 11.50
C ALA A 16 9.51 1.88 10.90
N PRO A 17 9.91 0.81 11.60
CA PRO A 17 10.72 -0.26 11.02
C PRO A 17 10.05 -0.90 9.79
N SER A 18 10.85 -1.33 8.81
CA SER A 18 10.37 -1.89 7.53
C SER A 18 9.38 -3.04 7.69
N GLU A 19 9.57 -3.90 8.70
CA GLU A 19 8.63 -4.99 9.00
C GLU A 19 7.25 -4.47 9.42
N LYS A 20 7.20 -3.41 10.23
CA LYS A 20 5.94 -2.79 10.66
C LYS A 20 5.27 -2.04 9.51
N GLN A 21 6.04 -1.40 8.64
CA GLN A 21 5.54 -0.79 7.41
C GLN A 21 4.87 -1.84 6.52
N ARG A 22 5.55 -2.96 6.28
CA ARG A 22 5.01 -4.09 5.51
C ARG A 22 3.71 -4.62 6.09
N LEU A 23 3.67 -4.91 7.40
CA LEU A 23 2.46 -5.39 8.07
C LEU A 23 1.30 -4.38 7.98
N PHE A 24 1.59 -3.09 8.05
CA PHE A 24 0.58 -2.05 7.89
C PHE A 24 0.03 -2.01 6.47
N LEU A 25 0.90 -2.01 5.45
CA LEU A 25 0.50 -2.01 4.04
C LEU A 25 -0.34 -3.25 3.68
N MET A 26 0.02 -4.44 4.19
CA MET A 26 -0.77 -5.66 3.98
C MET A 26 -2.19 -5.57 4.55
N ARG A 27 -2.39 -4.82 5.64
CA ARG A 27 -3.70 -4.63 6.29
C ARG A 27 -4.47 -3.45 5.70
N LEU A 28 -3.81 -2.56 4.96
CA LEU A 28 -4.39 -1.33 4.44
C LEU A 28 -5.65 -1.58 3.59
N PRO A 29 -5.73 -2.60 2.72
CA PRO A 29 -6.95 -2.87 1.96
C PRO A 29 -8.16 -3.17 2.86
N GLN A 30 -7.94 -3.91 3.95
CA GLN A 30 -9.00 -4.22 4.93
C GLN A 30 -9.39 -2.96 5.73
N LEU A 31 -8.41 -2.12 6.08
CA LEU A 31 -8.66 -0.86 6.80
C LEU A 31 -9.42 0.17 5.94
N LEU A 32 -9.24 0.13 4.64
CA LEU A 32 -9.90 1.00 3.67
C LEU A 32 -11.23 0.44 3.15
N ASP A 33 -11.67 -0.71 3.68
CA ASP A 33 -12.85 -1.45 3.22
C ASP A 33 -12.85 -1.67 1.70
N LEU A 34 -11.66 -1.86 1.13
CA LEU A 34 -11.53 -2.21 -0.28
C LEU A 34 -12.06 -3.62 -0.44
N SER A 35 -13.13 -3.76 -1.23
CA SER A 35 -13.71 -5.06 -1.57
C SER A 35 -12.60 -6.04 -1.96
N PRO A 36 -12.62 -7.31 -1.51
CA PRO A 36 -11.59 -8.30 -1.84
C PRO A 36 -11.46 -8.56 -3.35
N THR A 37 -12.47 -8.17 -4.13
CA THR A 37 -12.38 -8.14 -5.61
C THR A 37 -11.41 -7.07 -6.13
N GLY A 38 -11.19 -5.97 -5.41
CA GLY A 38 -10.27 -4.89 -5.78
C GLY A 38 -8.81 -5.33 -5.83
N PRO A 39 -8.23 -5.88 -4.75
CA PRO A 39 -6.85 -6.39 -4.76
C PRO A 39 -6.63 -7.52 -5.78
N ALA A 40 -7.62 -8.39 -5.97
CA ALA A 40 -7.57 -9.44 -6.99
C ALA A 40 -7.60 -8.84 -8.41
N LEU A 41 -8.47 -7.87 -8.67
CA LEU A 41 -8.52 -7.13 -9.93
C LEU A 41 -7.21 -6.39 -10.20
N LEU A 42 -6.68 -5.67 -9.21
CA LEU A 42 -5.39 -4.96 -9.31
C LEU A 42 -4.26 -5.92 -9.71
N ARG A 43 -4.15 -7.08 -9.05
CA ARG A 43 -3.17 -8.12 -9.41
C ARG A 43 -3.39 -8.70 -10.81
N THR A 44 -4.65 -8.94 -11.21
CA THR A 44 -4.92 -9.41 -12.59
C THR A 44 -4.70 -8.34 -13.66
N SER A 45 -4.74 -7.06 -13.27
CA SER A 45 -4.49 -5.93 -14.14
C SER A 45 -3.02 -5.50 -14.16
N GLU A 46 -2.16 -5.97 -13.25
CA GLU A 46 -0.72 -5.65 -13.23
C GLU A 46 -0.01 -5.86 -14.57
N PRO A 47 -0.25 -6.95 -15.34
CA PRO A 47 0.34 -7.09 -16.68
C PRO A 47 -0.08 -5.98 -17.65
N SER A 48 -1.25 -5.37 -17.43
CA SER A 48 -1.72 -4.22 -18.22
C SER A 48 -1.07 -2.90 -17.78
N PHE A 49 -0.41 -2.88 -16.62
CA PHE A 49 0.36 -1.76 -16.07
C PHE A 49 1.88 -1.97 -16.17
N GLU A 50 2.35 -2.99 -16.88
CA GLU A 50 3.78 -3.28 -17.08
C GLU A 50 4.54 -2.09 -17.71
N PHE A 51 3.84 -1.21 -18.44
CA PHE A 51 4.38 0.05 -18.96
C PHE A 51 4.75 1.08 -17.86
N TRP A 52 4.24 0.90 -16.64
CA TRP A 52 4.47 1.75 -15.48
C TRP A 52 5.53 1.16 -14.53
N ASN A 53 6.15 0.04 -14.91
CA ASN A 53 7.25 -0.59 -14.19
C ASN A 53 8.45 0.36 -14.10
N ASN A 54 8.54 1.09 -12.98
CA ASN A 54 9.57 2.06 -12.70
C ASN A 54 10.25 1.72 -11.38
N SER A 55 11.40 2.35 -11.10
CA SER A 55 12.21 2.05 -9.92
C SER A 55 11.47 2.19 -8.60
N ASP A 56 10.41 3.00 -8.56
CA ASP A 56 9.62 3.25 -7.35
C ASP A 56 8.55 2.15 -7.16
N ASP A 57 8.15 1.47 -8.23
CA ASP A 57 7.16 0.38 -8.21
C ASP A 57 7.77 -0.96 -7.76
N ALA A 58 9.08 -1.13 -8.01
CA ALA A 58 9.84 -2.32 -7.58
C ALA A 58 9.78 -2.58 -6.06
N ALA A 59 9.45 -1.56 -5.25
CA ALA A 59 9.24 -1.71 -3.82
C ALA A 59 7.98 -2.53 -3.47
N TYR A 60 7.01 -2.61 -4.38
CA TYR A 60 5.75 -3.32 -4.20
C TYR A 60 5.75 -4.74 -4.78
N ASP A 61 6.63 -5.05 -5.73
CA ASP A 61 6.76 -6.38 -6.36
C ASP A 61 6.95 -7.54 -5.37
N THR A 62 7.51 -7.25 -4.19
CA THR A 62 7.87 -8.27 -3.19
C THR A 62 6.95 -8.30 -1.98
N LEU A 63 5.90 -7.47 -1.94
CA LEU A 63 4.95 -7.37 -0.81
C LEU A 63 3.89 -8.47 -0.80
#